data_AF-A0A3N5VRT7-F1
#
_entry.id   AF-A0A3N5VRT7-F1
#
_cell.length_a   1.000
_cell.length_b   1.000
_cell.length_c   1.000
_cell.angle_alpha   90.00
_cell.angle_beta   90.00
_cell.angle_gamma   90.00
#
_symmetry.space_group_name_H-M   'P 1'
#
loop_
_entity.id
_entity.type
_entity.pdbx_description
1 polymer ?
#
loop_
_entity_poly.entity_id
_entity_poly.type
_entity_poly.pdbx_seq_one_letter_code
_entity_poly.pdbx_strand_id
1 'polypeptide(L)' 'MTEMYLKLRYGDAVEVNYVDLSDPDNQERFGELMGLVEERNLGFPLVTVNGQIRLVGTAHYYHILPMVEEAMAARPS' A
#
# COMPACT_ATOMS: atom_id res chain seq x y z
N MET A 1 12.76 4.79 1.93
CA MET A 1 12.60 5.75 3.06
C MET A 1 11.28 5.56 3.80
N THR A 2 10.14 5.52 3.10
CA THR A 2 8.81 5.30 3.73
C THR A 2 8.76 4.10 4.67
N GLU A 3 9.15 2.91 4.20
CA GLU A 3 9.22 1.69 5.01
C GLU A 3 10.03 1.89 6.30
N MET A 4 11.26 2.41 6.16
CA MET A 4 12.15 2.65 7.31
C MET A 4 11.50 3.54 8.37
N TYR A 5 10.83 4.64 7.97
CA TYR A 5 10.18 5.53 8.92
C TYR A 5 8.95 4.90 9.58
N LEU A 6 8.16 4.14 8.83
CA LEU A 6 7.02 3.41 9.39
C LEU A 6 7.49 2.34 10.38
N LYS A 7 8.57 1.62 10.07
CA LYS A 7 9.18 0.63 10.96
C LYS A 7 9.73 1.27 12.24
N LEU A 8 10.42 2.41 12.13
CA LEU A 8 10.91 3.13 13.31
C LEU A 8 9.78 3.61 14.23
N ARG A 9 8.61 3.95 13.67
CA ARG A 9 7.48 4.50 14.43
C ARG A 9 6.57 3.43 15.02
N TYR A 10 6.27 2.38 14.26
CA TYR A 10 5.26 1.38 14.61
C TYR A 10 5.85 0.00 14.91
N GLY A 11 7.16 -0.19 14.72
CA GLY A 11 7.79 -1.50 14.89
C GLY A 11 7.10 -2.56 14.06
N ASP A 12 6.84 -3.70 14.67
CA ASP A 12 6.18 -4.85 14.02
C ASP A 12 4.66 -4.69 13.90
N ALA A 13 4.08 -3.59 14.40
CA ALA A 13 2.65 -3.34 14.28
C ALA A 13 2.23 -2.98 12.84
N VAL A 14 3.18 -2.58 11.99
CA VAL A 14 2.98 -2.24 10.58
C VAL A 14 4.01 -2.96 9.72
N GLU A 15 3.52 -3.77 8.78
CA GLU A 15 4.33 -4.42 7.74
C GLU A 15 4.19 -3.66 6.42
N VAL A 16 5.29 -3.47 5.70
CA VAL A 16 5.31 -2.80 4.40
C VAL A 16 5.92 -3.75 3.39
N ASN A 17 5.15 -4.09 2.36
CA ASN A 17 5.58 -4.97 1.29
C ASN A 17 5.64 -4.20 -0.03
N TYR A 18 6.76 -4.32 -0.74
CA TYR A 18 6.88 -3.87 -2.12
C TYR A 18 6.53 -5.03 -3.05
N VAL A 19 5.64 -4.79 -4.01
CA VAL A 19 5.23 -5.77 -5.02
C VAL A 19 5.56 -5.19 -6.39
N ASP A 20 6.37 -5.91 -7.15
CA ASP A 20 6.62 -5.61 -8.55
C ASP A 20 5.57 -6.32 -9.41
N LEU A 21 4.69 -5.53 -10.02
CA LEU A 21 3.61 -6.04 -10.88
C LEU A 21 4.07 -6.28 -12.32
N SER A 22 5.36 -6.11 -12.63
CA SER A 22 5.95 -6.64 -13.86
C SER A 22 6.27 -8.14 -13.76
N ASP A 23 6.31 -8.69 -12.54
CA ASP A 23 6.46 -10.12 -12.29
C ASP A 23 5.13 -10.87 -12.59
N PRO A 24 5.12 -11.87 -13.50
CA PRO A 24 3.94 -12.64 -13.83
C PRO A 24 3.24 -13.30 -12.63
N ASP A 25 4.00 -13.78 -11.64
CA ASP A 25 3.44 -14.44 -10.47
C ASP A 25 2.65 -13.44 -9.61
N ASN A 26 3.12 -12.20 -9.54
CA ASN A 26 2.40 -11.12 -8.88
C ASN A 26 1.20 -10.64 -9.71
N GLN A 27 1.29 -10.62 -11.04
CA GLN A 27 0.14 -10.31 -11.91
C GLN A 27 -1.00 -11.30 -11.70
N GLU A 28 -0.69 -12.60 -11.63
CA GLU A 28 -1.69 -13.63 -11.33
C GLU A 28 -2.25 -13.44 -9.91
N ARG A 29 -1.37 -13.31 -8.92
CA ARG A 29 -1.76 -13.15 -7.50
C ARG A 29 -2.63 -11.91 -7.25
N PHE A 30 -2.41 -10.83 -7.98
CA PHE A 30 -3.10 -9.55 -7.81
C PHE A 30 -4.03 -9.20 -9.00
N GLY A 31 -4.47 -10.21 -9.77
CA GLY A 31 -5.24 -9.99 -11.01
C GLY A 31 -6.51 -9.14 -10.83
N GLU A 32 -7.25 -9.32 -9.74
CA GLU A 32 -8.43 -8.50 -9.44
C GLU A 32 -8.08 -7.02 -9.24
N LEU A 33 -6.97 -6.74 -8.55
CA LEU A 33 -6.47 -5.39 -8.34
C LEU A 33 -6.03 -4.75 -9.67
N MET A 34 -5.38 -5.52 -10.53
CA MET A 34 -4.96 -5.08 -11.86
C MET A 34 -6.16 -4.73 -12.74
N GLY A 35 -7.22 -5.54 -12.73
CA GLY A 35 -8.46 -5.23 -13.43
C GLY A 35 -9.05 -3.88 -13.00
N LEU A 36 -9.04 -3.60 -11.69
CA LEU A 36 -9.51 -2.30 -11.17
C LEU A 36 -8.62 -1.13 -11.59
N VAL A 37 -7.30 -1.33 -11.61
CA VAL A 37 -6.33 -0.32 -12.07
C VAL A 37 -6.59 0.05 -13.52
N GLU A 38 -6.82 -0.94 -14.39
CA GLU A 38 -7.14 -0.73 -15.79
C GLU A 38 -8.51 -0.07 -15.98
N GLU A 39 -9.57 -0.60 -15.34
CA GLU A 39 -10.94 -0.07 -15.45
C GLU A 39 -11.01 1.40 -15.06
N ARG A 40 -10.26 1.78 -14.01
CA ARG A 40 -10.26 3.14 -13.46
C ARG A 40 -9.10 4.00 -13.97
N ASN A 41 -8.28 3.48 -14.88
CA ASN A 41 -7.11 4.16 -15.44
C ASN A 41 -6.18 4.76 -14.35
N LEU A 42 -5.87 3.97 -13.32
CA LEU A 42 -5.03 4.40 -12.19
C LEU A 42 -3.53 4.33 -12.54
N GLY A 43 -2.75 5.26 -12.01
CA GLY A 43 -1.31 5.33 -12.20
C GLY A 43 -0.49 4.65 -11.10
N PHE A 44 0.73 4.25 -11.42
CA PHE A 44 1.69 3.73 -10.44
C PHE A 44 2.58 4.85 -9.84
N PRO A 45 3.13 4.66 -8.63
CA PRO A 45 2.91 3.53 -7.73
C PRO A 45 1.50 3.54 -7.11
N LEU A 46 0.99 2.34 -6.81
CA LEU A 46 -0.26 2.12 -6.10
C LEU A 46 0.04 1.74 -4.65
N VAL A 47 -0.63 2.36 -3.69
CA VAL A 47 -0.49 2.01 -2.27
C VAL A 47 -1.80 1.48 -1.75
N THR A 48 -1.74 0.28 -1.20
CA THR A 48 -2.82 -0.32 -0.42
C THR A 48 -2.47 -0.30 1.06
N VAL A 49 -3.49 -0.15 1.91
CA VAL A 49 -3.38 -0.35 3.36
C VAL A 49 -4.44 -1.37 3.74
N ASN A 50 -4.02 -2.50 4.32
CA ASN A 50 -4.90 -3.63 4.65
C ASN A 50 -5.75 -4.11 3.46
N GLY A 51 -5.13 -4.20 2.27
CA GLY A 51 -5.78 -4.69 1.04
C GLY A 51 -6.67 -3.67 0.32
N GLN A 52 -6.88 -2.48 0.88
CA GLN A 52 -7.67 -1.44 0.25
C GLN A 52 -6.77 -0.40 -0.42
N ILE A 53 -7.06 0.00 -1.66
CA ILE A 53 -6.37 1.12 -2.31
C ILE A 53 -6.65 2.40 -1.54
N ARG A 54 -5.58 3.07 -1.10
CA ARG A 54 -5.68 4.35 -0.37
C ARG A 54 -5.02 5.51 -1.11
N LEU A 55 -4.05 5.24 -1.98
CA LEU A 55 -3.26 6.27 -2.67
C LEU A 55 -2.71 5.77 -4.01
N VAL A 56 -2.61 6.69 -4.96
CA VAL A 56 -2.21 6.44 -6.36
C VAL A 56 -1.18 7.50 -6.75
N GLY A 57 -0.17 7.11 -7.54
CA GLY A 57 0.82 8.03 -8.13
C GLY A 57 1.93 8.49 -7.18
N THR A 58 1.98 8.00 -5.95
CA THR A 58 3.05 8.33 -5.00
C THR A 58 3.15 7.35 -3.85
N ALA A 59 4.38 7.14 -3.36
CA ALA A 59 4.67 6.34 -2.17
C ALA A 59 5.52 7.11 -1.13
N HIS A 60 5.43 8.44 -1.13
CA HIS A 60 6.16 9.28 -0.17
C HIS A 60 5.59 9.15 1.25
N TYR A 61 6.49 9.11 2.23
CA TYR A 61 6.16 8.89 3.64
C TYR A 61 5.05 9.80 4.17
N TYR A 62 5.14 11.10 3.92
CA TYR A 62 4.16 12.06 4.42
C TYR A 62 2.77 11.91 3.80
N HIS A 63 2.66 11.29 2.61
CA HIS A 63 1.36 11.00 2.00
C HIS A 63 0.76 9.69 2.54
N ILE A 64 1.61 8.72 2.90
CA ILE A 64 1.18 7.41 3.42
C ILE A 64 0.86 7.49 4.92
N LEU A 65 1.61 8.28 5.69
CA LEU A 65 1.51 8.32 7.14
C LEU A 65 0.07 8.53 7.67
N PRO A 66 -0.74 9.48 7.15
CA PRO A 66 -2.10 9.67 7.65
C PRO A 66 -2.99 8.43 7.48
N MET A 67 -2.78 7.66 6.40
CA MET A 67 -3.57 6.45 6.11
C MET A 67 -3.20 5.31 7.05
N VAL A 68 -1.91 5.21 7.41
CA VAL A 68 -1.43 4.25 8.41
C VAL A 68 -1.92 4.65 9.81
N GLU A 69 -1.87 5.94 10.15
CA GLU A 69 -2.40 6.46 11.42
C GLU A 69 -3.90 6.15 11.60
N GLU A 70 -4.69 6.36 10.56
CA GLU A 70 -6.12 5.99 10.54
C GLU A 70 -6.32 4.49 10.75
N ALA A 71 -5.59 3.65 10.01
CA ALA A 71 -5.69 2.19 10.12
C ALA A 71 -5.27 1.69 11.52
N MET A 72 -4.27 2.32 12.13
CA MET A 72 -3.82 2.00 13.48
C MET A 72 -4.82 2.43 14.55
N ALA A 73 -5.45 3.61 14.39
CA ALA A 73 -6.49 4.09 15.30
C ALA A 73 -7.76 3.22 15.27
N ALA A 74 -8.02 2.55 14.15
CA ALA A 74 -9.16 1.64 13.98
C ALA A 74 -8.93 0.21 14.52
N ARG A 75 -7.73 -0.13 15.01
CA ARG A 75 -7.46 -1.48 15.56
C ARG A 75 -8.22 -1.67 16.88
N PRO A 76 -9.00 -2.76 17.02
CA PRO A 76 -9.55 -3.14 18.32
C PRO A 76 -8.41 -3.50 19.29
N SER A 77 -8.58 -3.09 20.56
CA SER A 77 -7.62 -3.32 21.66
C SER A 77 -7.57 -4.77 22.12
#